data_AF-A0A0C1EQD0-F1
#
_entry.id   AF-A0A0C1EQD0-F1
#
_cell.length_a   1.000
_cell.length_b   1.000
_cell.length_c   1.000
_cell.angle_alpha   90.00
_cell.angle_beta   90.00
_cell.angle_gamma   90.00
#
_symmetry.space_group_name_H-M   'P 1'
#
loop_
_entity.id
_entity.type
_entity.pdbx_description
1 polymer ?
#
loop_
_entity_poly.entity_id
_entity_poly.type
_entity_poly.pdbx_seq_one_letter_code
_entity_poly.pdbx_strand_id
1 'polypeptide(L)'
;MFHRELGRLEASLKEFKESDKLRIVMTHYPPISATLEPSAVSALLEKYRVNICVFGHLHNVNLGVPMFGERNGIKYILVAGDYVDFMPVKIYESAKF
;
A
#
# COMPACT_ATOMS: atom_id res chain seq x y z
N MET A 1 6.61 11.36 -16.69
CA MET A 1 6.34 9.94 -16.40
C MET A 1 5.56 9.78 -15.10
N PHE A 2 6.05 10.25 -13.95
CA PHE A 2 5.37 10.15 -12.64
C PHE A 2 3.90 10.62 -12.61
N HIS A 3 3.62 11.85 -13.07
CA HIS A 3 2.25 12.38 -13.11
C HIS A 3 1.27 11.51 -13.91
N ARG A 4 1.75 10.80 -14.94
CA ARG A 4 0.93 9.87 -15.73
C ARG A 4 0.64 8.59 -14.96
N GLU A 5 1.58 8.10 -14.15
CA GLU A 5 1.35 6.96 -13.25
C GLU A 5 0.34 7.34 -12.16
N LEU A 6 0.51 8.53 -11.56
CA LEU A 6 -0.38 9.06 -10.54
C LEU A 6 -1.81 9.22 -11.06
N GLY A 7 -1.98 9.74 -12.28
CA GLY A 7 -3.29 9.84 -12.93
C GLY A 7 -3.94 8.48 -13.21
N ARG A 8 -3.15 7.45 -13.57
CA ARG A 8 -3.69 6.08 -13.75
C ARG A 8 -4.11 5.47 -12.43
N LEU A 9 -3.32 5.67 -11.37
CA LEU A 9 -3.71 5.26 -10.03
C LEU A 9 -5.03 5.93 -9.63
N GLU A 10 -5.15 7.25 -9.79
CA GLU A 10 -6.39 7.97 -9.46
C GLU A 10 -7.59 7.45 -10.27
N ALA A 11 -7.39 7.15 -11.56
CA ALA A 11 -8.43 6.54 -12.39
C ALA A 11 -8.91 5.20 -11.82
N SER A 12 -8.00 4.32 -11.38
CA SER A 12 -8.37 3.07 -10.72
C SER A 12 -9.06 3.27 -9.37
N LEU A 13 -8.60 4.25 -8.57
CA LEU A 13 -9.19 4.54 -7.25
C LEU A 13 -10.61 5.10 -7.34
N LYS A 14 -10.95 5.81 -8.43
CA LYS A 14 -12.30 6.33 -8.69
C LYS A 14 -13.35 5.23 -8.89
N GLU A 15 -12.93 4.00 -9.19
CA GLU A 15 -13.83 2.86 -9.34
C GLU A 15 -14.31 2.29 -7.99
N PHE A 16 -13.69 2.69 -6.87
CA PHE A 16 -14.21 2.35 -5.55
C PHE A 16 -15.59 2.96 -5.35
N LYS A 17 -16.49 2.16 -4.80
CA LYS A 17 -17.84 2.58 -4.43
C LYS A 17 -17.85 3.00 -2.96
N GLU A 18 -18.75 3.90 -2.61
CA GLU A 18 -18.97 4.26 -1.19
C GLU A 18 -19.44 3.08 -0.34
N SER A 19 -20.08 2.07 -0.97
CA SER A 19 -20.50 0.82 -0.32
C SER A 19 -19.36 -0.15 -0.02
N ASP A 20 -18.16 0.07 -0.56
CA ASP A 20 -17.04 -0.86 -0.41
C ASP A 20 -16.52 -0.83 1.02
N LYS A 21 -16.66 -1.96 1.73
CA LYS A 21 -16.25 -2.10 3.13
C LYS A 21 -14.74 -2.28 3.31
N LEU A 22 -14.03 -2.61 2.23
CA LEU A 22 -12.60 -2.86 2.24
C LEU A 22 -11.99 -2.41 0.91
N ARG A 23 -10.98 -1.55 0.98
CA ARG A 23 -10.25 -0.98 -0.16
C ARG A 23 -8.78 -1.39 -0.06
N ILE A 24 -8.33 -2.23 -0.97
CA ILE A 24 -6.95 -2.71 -1.06
C ILE A 24 -6.35 -2.21 -2.36
N VAL A 25 -5.15 -1.64 -2.27
CA VAL A 25 -4.40 -1.14 -3.43
C VAL A 25 -3.03 -1.80 -3.48
N MET A 26 -2.57 -2.12 -4.68
CA MET A 26 -1.23 -2.67 -4.90
C MET A 26 -0.40 -1.73 -5.79
N THR A 27 0.82 -1.41 -5.37
CA THR A 27 1.76 -0.62 -6.16
C THR A 27 3.12 -1.32 -6.22
N HIS A 28 3.86 -1.19 -7.33
CA HIS A 28 5.22 -1.74 -7.34
C HIS A 28 6.15 -0.93 -6.42
N TYR A 29 6.15 0.40 -6.60
CA TYR A 29 6.99 1.32 -5.81
C TYR A 29 6.36 1.65 -4.45
N PRO A 30 7.17 2.06 -3.47
CA PRO A 30 6.68 2.50 -2.17
C PRO A 30 5.70 3.68 -2.31
N PRO A 31 4.48 3.57 -1.77
CA PRO A 31 3.49 4.65 -1.81
C PRO A 31 3.79 5.75 -0.79
N ILE A 32 4.73 5.52 0.13
CA ILE A 32 5.09 6.37 1.25
C ILE A 32 6.60 6.28 1.48
N SER A 33 7.20 7.30 2.12
CA SER A 33 8.63 7.23 2.46
C SER A 33 8.90 6.13 3.51
N ALA A 34 10.15 5.69 3.62
CA ALA A 34 10.59 4.73 4.63
C ALA A 34 10.43 5.24 6.08
N THR A 35 10.33 6.56 6.27
CA THR A 35 10.05 7.21 7.57
C THR A 35 8.57 7.57 7.72
N LEU A 36 7.72 7.01 6.86
CA LEU A 36 6.29 7.28 6.77
C LEU A 36 5.93 8.73 6.41
N GLU A 37 6.82 9.51 5.83
CA GLU A 37 6.49 10.86 5.35
C GLU A 37 5.51 10.81 4.17
N PRO A 38 4.54 11.75 4.10
CA PRO A 38 3.54 11.77 3.04
C PRO A 38 4.18 11.92 1.65
N SER A 39 3.57 11.26 0.67
CA SER A 39 3.86 11.42 -0.76
C SER A 39 2.58 11.78 -1.53
N ALA A 40 2.71 12.17 -2.79
CA ALA A 40 1.54 12.36 -3.65
C ALA A 40 0.71 11.07 -3.82
N VAL A 41 1.35 9.90 -3.73
CA VAL A 41 0.67 8.60 -3.77
C VAL A 41 -0.08 8.37 -2.46
N SER A 42 0.58 8.52 -1.30
CA SER A 42 -0.08 8.28 0.00
C SER A 42 -1.24 9.25 0.23
N ALA A 43 -1.10 10.52 -0.15
CA ALA A 43 -2.20 11.49 -0.09
C ALA A 43 -3.41 11.08 -0.93
N LEU A 44 -3.16 10.44 -2.08
CA LEU A 44 -4.22 9.90 -2.92
C LEU A 44 -4.89 8.68 -2.26
N LEU A 45 -4.10 7.76 -1.70
CA LEU A 45 -4.65 6.61 -0.97
C LEU A 45 -5.53 7.05 0.22
N GLU A 46 -5.11 8.09 0.94
CA GLU A 46 -5.87 8.71 2.03
C GLU A 46 -7.17 9.36 1.53
N LYS A 47 -7.11 10.15 0.45
CA LYS A 47 -8.29 10.76 -0.19
C LYS A 47 -9.37 9.73 -0.54
N TYR A 48 -8.96 8.54 -1.00
CA TYR A 48 -9.86 7.45 -1.38
C TYR A 48 -10.11 6.44 -0.25
N ARG A 49 -9.73 6.75 1.00
CA ARG A 49 -9.95 5.92 2.21
C ARG A 49 -9.50 4.48 2.03
N VAL A 50 -8.33 4.27 1.42
CA VAL A 50 -7.73 2.94 1.26
C VAL A 50 -7.43 2.35 2.63
N ASN A 51 -7.74 1.08 2.85
CA ASN A 51 -7.46 0.40 4.12
C ASN A 51 -6.08 -0.26 4.12
N ILE A 52 -5.69 -0.86 3.00
CA ILE A 52 -4.43 -1.60 2.89
C ILE A 52 -3.74 -1.23 1.58
N CYS A 53 -2.46 -0.87 1.66
CA CYS A 53 -1.61 -0.71 0.50
C CYS A 53 -0.46 -1.72 0.54
N VAL A 54 -0.40 -2.58 -0.47
CA VAL A 54 0.63 -3.60 -0.62
C VAL A 54 1.63 -3.13 -1.66
N PHE A 55 2.93 -3.21 -1.36
CA PHE A 55 3.94 -2.74 -2.29
C PHE A 55 5.25 -3.54 -2.21
N GLY A 56 6.12 -3.37 -3.20
CA GLY A 56 7.39 -4.09 -3.33
C GLY A 56 8.58 -3.14 -3.50
N HIS A 57 9.44 -3.47 -4.47
CA HIS A 57 10.60 -2.69 -4.95
C HIS A 57 11.80 -2.59 -3.99
N LEU A 58 11.57 -2.57 -2.68
CA LEU A 58 12.64 -2.44 -1.70
C LEU A 58 13.27 -3.80 -1.39
N HIS A 59 14.50 -3.98 -1.86
CA HIS A 59 15.33 -5.17 -1.64
C HIS A 59 16.40 -4.92 -0.57
N ASN A 60 16.87 -5.97 0.10
CA ASN A 60 17.89 -5.92 1.16
C ASN A 60 17.57 -4.93 2.31
N VAL A 61 16.29 -4.72 2.60
CA VAL A 61 15.85 -3.87 3.71
C VAL A 61 16.32 -4.46 5.03
N ASN A 62 16.94 -3.64 5.87
CA ASN A 62 17.40 -4.09 7.18
C ASN A 62 16.21 -4.50 8.05
N LEU A 63 16.11 -5.80 8.37
CA LEU A 63 15.01 -6.42 9.13
C LEU A 63 14.84 -5.85 10.55
N GLY A 64 15.81 -5.09 11.05
CA GLY A 64 15.81 -4.52 12.40
C GLY A 64 14.96 -3.26 12.60
N VAL A 65 14.36 -2.70 11.55
CA VAL A 65 13.49 -1.52 11.64
C VAL A 65 12.14 -1.80 10.97
N PRO A 66 11.00 -1.63 11.66
CA PRO A 66 9.69 -1.68 11.02
C PRO A 66 9.55 -0.47 10.10
N MET A 67 10.05 -0.56 8.87
CA MET A 67 9.96 0.53 7.87
C MET A 67 8.51 0.77 7.43
N PHE A 68 7.61 -0.19 7.70
CA PHE A 68 6.21 -0.14 7.30
C PHE A 68 5.30 -0.55 8.46
N GLY A 69 4.15 0.08 8.51
CA GLY A 69 3.19 -0.02 9.59
C GLY A 69 1.87 0.62 9.18
N GLU A 70 1.21 1.28 10.12
CA GLU A 70 -0.03 1.99 9.86
C GLU A 70 0.20 3.51 9.93
N ARG A 71 -0.32 4.24 8.95
CA ARG A 71 -0.41 5.71 9.00
C ARG A 71 -1.74 6.15 8.42
N ASN A 72 -2.40 7.09 9.11
CA ASN A 72 -3.67 7.66 8.67
C ASN A 72 -4.76 6.59 8.39
N GLY A 73 -4.76 5.50 9.15
CA GLY A 73 -5.70 4.37 8.99
C GLY A 73 -5.40 3.46 7.81
N ILE A 74 -4.25 3.63 7.14
CA ILE A 74 -3.80 2.81 6.02
C ILE A 74 -2.68 1.90 6.49
N LYS A 75 -2.87 0.58 6.34
CA LYS A 75 -1.84 -0.43 6.59
C LYS A 75 -0.95 -0.59 5.36
N TYR A 76 0.34 -0.34 5.51
CA TYR A 76 1.33 -0.50 4.45
C TYR A 76 2.07 -1.83 4.62
N ILE A 77 2.06 -2.68 3.59
CA ILE A 77 2.63 -4.03 3.65
C ILE A 77 3.68 -4.18 2.55
N LEU A 78 4.96 -4.28 2.93
CA LEU A 78 6.04 -4.63 2.01
C LEU A 78 5.99 -6.14 1.73
N VAL A 79 5.96 -6.50 0.44
CA VAL A 79 5.95 -7.89 -0.05
C VAL A 79 7.06 -8.15 -1.08
N ALA A 80 8.19 -7.45 -0.97
CA ALA A 80 9.36 -7.78 -1.77
C ALA A 80 9.80 -9.23 -1.50
N GLY A 81 10.14 -9.99 -2.55
CA GLY A 81 10.33 -11.44 -2.47
C GLY A 81 11.40 -11.85 -1.46
N ASP A 82 12.55 -11.17 -1.48
CA ASP A 82 13.64 -11.36 -0.51
C ASP A 82 13.24 -10.93 0.91
N TYR A 83 12.40 -9.91 1.06
CA TYR A 83 11.90 -9.47 2.37
C TYR A 83 10.95 -10.48 3.02
N VAL A 84 10.13 -11.17 2.21
CA VAL A 84 9.14 -12.14 2.69
C VAL A 84 9.61 -13.60 2.60
N ASP A 85 10.91 -13.81 2.38
CA ASP A 85 11.51 -15.14 2.18
C ASP A 85 10.79 -15.98 1.09
N PHE A 86 10.34 -15.29 0.04
CA PHE A 86 9.55 -15.83 -1.07
C PHE A 86 8.28 -16.59 -0.63
N MET A 87 7.80 -16.32 0.60
CA MET A 87 6.58 -16.91 1.13
C MET A 87 5.36 -16.01 0.87
N PRO A 88 4.19 -16.58 0.58
CA PRO A 88 2.95 -15.82 0.47
C PRO A 88 2.63 -15.06 1.76
N VAL A 89 2.29 -13.77 1.64
CA VAL A 89 1.86 -12.94 2.77
C VAL A 89 0.34 -12.84 2.79
N LYS A 90 -0.26 -13.19 3.93
CA LYS A 90 -1.69 -13.00 4.17
C LYS A 90 -1.99 -11.50 4.34
N ILE A 91 -2.70 -10.91 3.38
CA ILE A 91 -3.02 -9.47 3.38
C ILE A 91 -4.25 -9.16 4.23
N TYR A 92 -5.29 -9.98 4.13
CA TYR A 92 -6.56 -9.75 4.79
C TYR A 92 -7.24 -11.07 5.17
N GLU A 93 -8.00 -11.05 6.25
CA GLU A 93 -8.91 -12.11 6.65
C GLU A 93 -10.29 -11.49 6.87
N SER A 94 -11.30 -11.98 6.14
CA SER A 94 -12.67 -11.64 6.45
C SER A 94 -13.08 -12.38 7.73
N ALA A 95 -13.74 -11.68 8.65
CA ALA A 95 -14.43 -12.37 9.75
C ALA A 95 -15.35 -13.44 9.16
N LYS A 96 -15.20 -14.69 9.60
CA LYS A 96 -16.14 -15.77 9.26
C LYS A 96 -17.50 -15.37 9.81
N PHE A 97 -18.53 -15.48 8.97
CA PHE A 97 -19.93 -15.40 9.38
C PHE A 97 -20.27 -16.53 10.35
#